data_AF-A0A9E2UHE8-F1
#
_entry.id   AF-A0A9E2UHE8-F1
#
_cell.length_a   1.000
_cell.length_b   1.000
_cell.length_c   1.000
_cell.angle_alpha   90.00
_cell.angle_beta   90.00
_cell.angle_gamma   90.00
#
_symmetry.space_group_name_H-M   'P 1'
#
loop_
_entity.id
_entity.type
_entity.pdbx_description
1 polymer ?
#
loop_
_entity_poly.entity_id
_entity_poly.type
_entity_poly.pdbx_seq_one_letter_code
_entity_poly.pdbx_strand_id
1 'polypeptide(L)'
;MHTGGEPTRIVVDGWPKFEARTLIDKRREARERFDSLRRALMLEPRGHDGMYGALLVEPDHPQADLAVLFMHNEGFSTMCGHATIALARWAVDSGRVTRREPETPVRLQCPCGLVTAHVAADGSVRFESVPAIAYALDRIAPTRTWGPVAVDIAYGGAFYALLAADTIGLDLRTAPMSSIVDAGEEIAKAAAAAIPIDHGAEPELAFLYGTILTDGGDGS
;
A
#
# COMPACT_ATOMS: atom_id res chain seq x y z
N MET A 1 -1.12 6.66 -13.95
CA MET A 1 -1.81 5.41 -14.36
C MET A 1 -2.90 5.11 -13.35
N HIS A 2 -3.75 4.12 -13.58
CA HIS A 2 -4.63 3.59 -12.54
C HIS A 2 -4.70 2.06 -12.66
N THR A 3 -5.00 1.38 -11.55
CA THR A 3 -5.20 -0.08 -11.49
C THR A 3 -6.49 -0.33 -10.71
N GLY A 4 -7.49 -0.95 -11.35
CA GLY A 4 -8.80 -1.14 -10.71
C GLY A 4 -9.54 0.16 -10.36
N GLY A 5 -9.19 1.27 -11.02
CA GLY A 5 -9.70 2.62 -10.72
C GLY A 5 -8.82 3.42 -9.77
N GLU A 6 -7.95 2.75 -9.00
CA GLU A 6 -7.07 3.40 -8.03
C GLU A 6 -5.87 4.07 -8.72
N PRO A 7 -5.64 5.38 -8.53
CA PRO A 7 -4.62 6.12 -9.27
C PRO A 7 -3.21 5.83 -8.78
N THR A 8 -2.23 5.76 -9.68
CA THR A 8 -0.79 5.76 -9.35
C THR A 8 -0.07 6.85 -10.13
N ARG A 9 0.39 7.88 -9.42
CA ARG A 9 1.26 8.95 -9.93
C ARG A 9 2.73 8.52 -9.80
N ILE A 10 3.31 8.13 -10.93
CA ILE A 10 4.71 7.68 -10.98
C ILE A 10 5.62 8.91 -11.15
N VAL A 11 6.47 9.17 -10.15
CA VAL A 11 7.48 10.23 -10.19
C VAL A 11 8.77 9.64 -10.76
N VAL A 12 9.15 10.12 -11.93
CA VAL A 12 10.21 9.52 -12.75
C VAL A 12 11.53 10.29 -12.71
N ASP A 13 11.45 11.58 -12.40
CA ASP A 13 12.58 12.51 -12.29
C ASP A 13 12.12 13.78 -11.52
N GLY A 14 13.05 14.67 -11.19
CA GLY A 14 12.79 15.96 -10.55
C GLY A 14 12.70 15.92 -9.02
N TRP A 15 12.93 14.75 -8.41
CA TRP A 15 13.03 14.61 -6.96
C TRP A 15 14.47 14.93 -6.49
N PRO A 16 14.66 15.62 -5.35
CA PRO A 16 16.00 15.82 -4.78
C PRO A 16 16.73 14.50 -4.53
N LYS A 17 18.05 14.49 -4.66
CA LYS A 17 18.83 13.28 -4.37
C LYS A 17 18.73 12.92 -2.89
N PHE A 18 18.55 11.63 -2.62
CA PHE A 18 18.65 11.07 -1.27
C PHE A 18 20.11 10.98 -0.85
N GLU A 19 20.38 11.26 0.42
CA GLU A 19 21.68 11.02 1.06
C GLU A 19 21.78 9.59 1.62
N ALA A 20 20.64 9.04 2.05
CA ALA A 20 20.51 7.69 2.53
C ALA A 20 20.85 6.64 1.47
N ARG A 21 21.46 5.53 1.92
CA ARG A 21 21.88 4.43 1.04
C ARG A 21 20.82 3.34 0.96
N THR A 22 20.25 2.92 2.09
CA THR A 22 19.25 1.85 2.13
C THR A 22 17.86 2.39 1.80
N LEU A 23 16.97 1.55 1.25
CA LEU A 23 15.60 1.96 0.93
C LEU A 23 14.82 2.41 2.17
N ILE A 24 15.02 1.76 3.31
CA ILE A 24 14.37 2.12 4.58
C ILE A 24 14.87 3.49 5.07
N ASP A 25 16.18 3.74 5.01
CA ASP A 25 16.71 5.06 5.38
C ASP A 25 16.25 6.15 4.40
N LYS A 26 16.13 5.84 3.09
CA LYS A 26 15.55 6.77 2.10
C LYS A 26 14.08 7.07 2.43
N ARG A 27 13.30 6.08 2.87
CA ARG A 27 11.92 6.30 3.35
C ARG A 27 11.89 7.24 4.56
N ARG A 28 12.78 7.03 5.54
CA ARG A 28 12.90 7.91 6.71
C ARG A 28 13.26 9.34 6.30
N GLU A 29 14.28 9.47 5.46
CA GLU A 29 14.72 10.76 4.88
C GLU A 29 13.58 11.46 4.13
N ALA A 30 12.79 10.72 3.33
CA ALA A 30 11.66 11.26 2.60
C ALA A 30 10.60 11.87 3.53
N ARG A 31 10.29 11.18 4.63
CA ARG A 31 9.35 11.67 5.65
C ARG A 31 9.87 12.91 6.36
N GLU A 32 11.14 12.93 6.72
CA GLU A 32 11.74 14.01 7.51
C GLU A 32 12.03 15.27 6.68
N ARG A 33 12.42 15.12 5.40
CA ARG A 33 12.91 16.23 4.58
C ARG A 33 12.03 16.59 3.39
N PHE A 34 11.27 15.63 2.85
CA PHE A 34 10.59 15.77 1.57
C PHE A 34 9.07 15.65 1.63
N ASP A 35 8.46 15.69 2.84
CA ASP A 35 7.00 15.64 2.99
C ASP A 35 6.29 16.80 2.28
N SER A 36 6.91 17.97 2.19
CA SER A 36 6.35 19.11 1.44
C SER A 36 6.16 18.80 -0.05
N LEU A 37 7.08 18.04 -0.66
CA LEU A 37 6.98 17.59 -2.05
C LEU A 37 5.88 16.54 -2.20
N ARG A 38 5.81 15.58 -1.26
CA ARG A 38 4.70 14.62 -1.21
C ARG A 38 3.36 15.34 -1.18
N ARG A 39 3.17 16.28 -0.24
CA ARG A 39 1.93 17.07 -0.11
C ARG A 39 1.60 17.80 -1.40
N ALA A 40 2.59 18.44 -2.03
CA ALA A 40 2.38 19.16 -3.28
C ALA A 40 1.93 18.24 -4.44
N LEU A 41 2.31 16.96 -4.42
CA LEU A 41 1.95 15.97 -5.43
C LEU A 41 0.66 15.20 -5.11
N MET A 42 0.39 14.92 -3.83
CA MET A 42 -0.76 14.08 -3.42
C MET A 42 -2.00 14.91 -3.15
N LEU A 43 -1.85 16.09 -2.55
CA LEU A 43 -2.99 16.92 -2.14
C LEU A 43 -3.42 17.88 -3.24
N GLU A 44 -4.61 18.45 -3.05
CA GLU A 44 -5.10 19.54 -3.89
C GLU A 44 -4.12 20.74 -3.90
N PRO A 45 -4.01 21.47 -5.03
CA PRO A 45 -4.84 21.36 -6.24
C PRO A 45 -4.30 20.39 -7.31
N ARG A 46 -3.15 19.75 -7.10
CA ARG A 46 -2.51 18.89 -8.12
C ARG A 46 -2.93 17.43 -8.01
N GLY A 47 -3.27 16.98 -6.81
CA GLY A 47 -3.87 15.70 -6.54
C GLY A 47 -5.28 15.88 -6.00
N HIS A 48 -5.68 14.95 -5.13
CA HIS A 48 -6.97 14.89 -4.45
C HIS A 48 -6.84 13.89 -3.29
N ASP A 49 -7.86 13.76 -2.45
CA ASP A 49 -7.77 12.96 -1.23
C ASP A 49 -7.42 11.47 -1.49
N GLY A 50 -8.01 10.85 -2.52
CA GLY A 50 -7.66 9.49 -2.96
C GLY A 50 -6.44 9.36 -3.88
N MET A 51 -5.49 10.31 -3.89
CA MET A 51 -4.32 10.24 -4.78
C MET A 51 -3.22 9.35 -4.18
N TYR A 52 -2.69 8.43 -4.99
CA TYR A 52 -1.55 7.58 -4.64
C TYR A 52 -0.36 7.81 -5.57
N GLY A 53 0.85 7.68 -5.03
CA GLY A 53 2.11 7.96 -5.71
C GLY A 53 3.16 6.86 -5.55
N ALA A 54 4.02 6.76 -6.56
CA ALA A 54 5.19 5.89 -6.58
C ALA A 54 6.41 6.74 -6.97
N LEU A 55 7.32 6.96 -6.02
CA LEU A 55 8.58 7.65 -6.24
C LEU A 55 9.68 6.64 -6.54
N LEU A 56 10.26 6.70 -7.74
CA LEU A 56 11.41 5.88 -8.07
C LEU A 56 12.66 6.39 -7.37
N VAL A 57 13.44 5.45 -6.85
CA VAL A 57 14.73 5.71 -6.22
C VAL A 57 15.75 4.66 -6.66
N GLU A 58 17.02 4.96 -6.47
CA GLU A 58 18.09 3.99 -6.70
C GLU A 58 17.89 2.77 -5.78
N PRO A 59 17.92 1.54 -6.30
CA PRO A 59 17.87 0.33 -5.47
C PRO A 59 19.16 0.14 -4.69
N ASP A 60 19.05 -0.46 -3.51
CA ASP A 60 20.18 -1.01 -2.74
C ASP A 60 20.15 -2.54 -2.66
N HIS A 61 19.07 -3.17 -3.14
CA HIS A 61 18.98 -4.61 -3.27
C HIS A 61 19.63 -5.09 -4.59
N PRO A 62 20.59 -6.03 -4.57
CA PRO A 62 21.39 -6.40 -5.75
C PRO A 62 20.61 -7.10 -6.85
N GLN A 63 19.42 -7.62 -6.55
CA GLN A 63 18.55 -8.28 -7.53
C GLN A 63 17.42 -7.38 -8.04
N ALA A 64 17.28 -6.15 -7.55
CA ALA A 64 16.18 -5.28 -7.93
C ALA A 64 16.46 -4.61 -9.29
N ASP A 65 15.46 -4.59 -10.15
CA ASP A 65 15.49 -3.83 -11.40
C ASP A 65 15.18 -2.35 -11.13
N LEU A 66 14.30 -2.08 -10.15
CA LEU A 66 13.90 -0.75 -9.69
C LEU A 66 13.67 -0.77 -8.18
N ALA A 67 13.76 0.40 -7.54
CA ALA A 67 13.25 0.60 -6.17
C ALA A 67 12.22 1.72 -6.13
N VAL A 68 11.29 1.62 -5.17
CA VAL A 68 10.16 2.53 -5.06
C VAL A 68 9.87 2.91 -3.61
N LEU A 69 9.58 4.19 -3.39
CA LEU A 69 8.93 4.70 -2.19
C LEU A 69 7.48 5.05 -2.53
N PHE A 70 6.52 4.36 -1.92
CA PHE A 70 5.11 4.67 -2.11
C PHE A 70 4.69 5.83 -1.22
N MET A 71 3.71 6.62 -1.67
CA MET A 71 3.17 7.75 -0.92
C MET A 71 1.69 7.99 -1.20
N HIS A 72 0.97 8.52 -0.21
CA HIS A 72 -0.45 8.87 -0.27
C HIS A 72 -0.71 10.18 0.47
N ASN A 73 -1.99 10.53 0.70
CA ASN A 73 -2.44 11.75 1.38
C ASN A 73 -1.84 11.94 2.79
N GLU A 74 -1.58 10.87 3.53
CA GLU A 74 -1.09 10.93 4.92
C GLU A 74 0.43 10.72 5.08
N GLY A 75 1.12 10.13 4.10
CA GLY A 75 2.56 9.87 4.26
C GLY A 75 3.17 8.92 3.24
N PHE A 76 4.24 8.27 3.67
CA PHE A 76 4.99 7.28 2.87
C PHE A 76 4.65 5.85 3.34
N SER A 77 4.17 5.05 2.40
CA SER A 77 3.65 3.69 2.62
C SER A 77 4.75 2.63 2.51
N THR A 78 4.44 1.39 2.89
CA THR A 78 5.35 0.23 2.95
C THR A 78 5.27 -0.65 1.70
N MET A 79 4.07 -0.89 1.19
CA MET A 79 3.77 -1.74 0.03
C MET A 79 2.42 -1.33 -0.55
N CYS A 80 2.25 -1.47 -1.87
CA CYS A 80 0.95 -1.27 -2.49
C CYS A 80 0.76 -2.12 -3.76
N GLY A 81 -0.19 -3.05 -3.75
CA GLY A 81 -0.42 -3.98 -4.87
C GLY A 81 -0.84 -3.27 -6.17
N HIS A 82 -1.76 -2.31 -6.09
CA HIS A 82 -2.25 -1.58 -7.27
C HIS A 82 -1.10 -0.79 -7.95
N ALA A 83 -0.22 -0.20 -7.14
CA ALA A 83 0.91 0.60 -7.60
C ALA A 83 2.05 -0.30 -8.13
N THR A 84 2.27 -1.48 -7.53
CA THR A 84 3.18 -2.52 -8.06
C THR A 84 2.77 -2.91 -9.48
N ILE A 85 1.47 -3.17 -9.70
CA ILE A 85 0.94 -3.50 -11.03
C ILE A 85 1.19 -2.36 -12.03
N ALA A 86 0.82 -1.13 -11.65
CA ALA A 86 0.99 0.04 -12.50
C ALA A 86 2.46 0.29 -12.85
N LEU A 87 3.35 0.18 -11.84
CA LEU A 87 4.77 0.44 -11.99
C LEU A 87 5.47 -0.62 -12.84
N ALA A 88 5.15 -1.90 -12.65
CA ALA A 88 5.70 -2.98 -13.47
C ALA A 88 5.29 -2.82 -14.94
N ARG A 89 4.00 -2.54 -15.20
CA ARG A 89 3.51 -2.29 -16.56
C ARG A 89 4.25 -1.10 -17.19
N TRP A 90 4.33 0.01 -16.46
CA TRP A 90 5.02 1.21 -16.92
C TRP A 90 6.52 0.97 -17.18
N ALA A 91 7.19 0.17 -16.35
CA ALA A 91 8.61 -0.10 -16.49
C ALA A 91 8.92 -0.80 -17.82
N VAL A 92 8.07 -1.75 -18.22
CA VAL A 92 8.18 -2.44 -19.52
C VAL A 92 7.76 -1.51 -20.67
N ASP A 93 6.63 -0.82 -20.55
CA ASP A 93 6.11 0.06 -21.61
C ASP A 93 7.02 1.26 -21.89
N SER A 94 7.71 1.77 -20.87
CA SER A 94 8.68 2.87 -21.01
C SER A 94 10.08 2.41 -21.43
N GLY A 95 10.31 1.10 -21.58
CA GLY A 95 11.60 0.52 -21.95
C GLY A 95 12.66 0.56 -20.85
N ARG A 96 12.28 0.86 -19.60
CA ARG A 96 13.20 0.78 -18.44
C ARG A 96 13.58 -0.65 -18.11
N VAL A 97 12.63 -1.57 -18.32
CA VAL A 97 12.90 -3.01 -18.26
C VAL A 97 12.66 -3.58 -19.65
N THR A 98 13.67 -4.25 -20.20
CA THR A 98 13.59 -4.87 -21.53
C THR A 98 12.55 -5.97 -21.54
N ARG A 99 11.59 -5.88 -22.46
CA ARG A 99 10.55 -6.90 -22.67
C ARG A 99 11.16 -8.27 -22.96
N ARG A 100 10.61 -9.31 -22.32
CA ARG A 100 10.92 -10.73 -22.49
C ARG A 100 9.62 -11.53 -22.61
N GLU A 101 9.69 -12.60 -23.39
CA GLU A 101 8.56 -13.53 -23.61
C GLU A 101 8.76 -14.82 -22.81
N PRO A 102 7.67 -15.49 -22.36
CA PRO A 102 6.26 -15.10 -22.52
C PRO A 102 5.80 -14.00 -21.55
N GLU A 103 6.56 -13.77 -20.48
CA GLU A 103 6.31 -12.70 -19.51
C GLU A 103 7.64 -12.03 -19.13
N THR A 104 7.58 -10.71 -18.94
CA THR A 104 8.72 -9.90 -18.50
C THR A 104 8.73 -9.83 -16.97
N PRO A 105 9.73 -10.41 -16.29
CA PRO A 105 9.87 -10.22 -14.85
C PRO A 105 10.37 -8.81 -14.56
N VAL A 106 9.76 -8.15 -13.57
CA VAL A 106 10.15 -6.85 -13.03
C VAL A 106 10.30 -7.00 -11.52
N ARG A 107 11.53 -6.93 -11.02
CA ARG A 107 11.86 -7.04 -9.60
C ARG A 107 11.88 -5.66 -8.98
N LEU A 108 10.88 -5.37 -8.16
CA LEU A 108 10.68 -4.10 -7.48
C LEU A 108 11.14 -4.22 -6.03
N GLN A 109 12.12 -3.43 -5.63
CA GLN A 109 12.46 -3.26 -4.22
C GLN A 109 11.46 -2.28 -3.58
N CYS A 110 10.66 -2.80 -2.65
CA CYS A 110 9.72 -2.04 -1.85
C CYS A 110 10.20 -1.99 -0.40
N PRO A 111 9.71 -1.05 0.44
CA PRO A 111 10.03 -1.04 1.87
C PRO A 111 9.68 -2.36 2.58
N CYS A 112 8.68 -3.10 2.13
CA CYS A 112 8.34 -4.42 2.68
C CYS A 112 9.28 -5.56 2.24
N GLY A 113 10.18 -5.32 1.28
CA GLY A 113 11.05 -6.34 0.67
C GLY A 113 10.97 -6.37 -0.86
N LEU A 114 11.63 -7.36 -1.47
CA LEU A 114 11.63 -7.55 -2.92
C LEU A 114 10.31 -8.19 -3.39
N VAL A 115 9.67 -7.57 -4.36
CA VAL A 115 8.43 -8.03 -5.00
C VAL A 115 8.71 -8.31 -6.47
N THR A 116 8.29 -9.45 -6.99
CA THR A 116 8.46 -9.78 -8.42
C THR A 116 7.13 -9.71 -9.15
N ALA A 117 7.01 -8.75 -10.06
CA ALA A 117 5.89 -8.66 -10.98
C ALA A 117 6.22 -9.31 -12.33
N HIS A 118 5.22 -9.86 -13.00
CA HIS A 118 5.31 -10.45 -14.32
C HIS A 118 4.35 -9.72 -15.25
N VAL A 119 4.88 -9.14 -16.33
CA VAL A 119 4.11 -8.43 -17.34
C VAL A 119 4.02 -9.30 -18.59
N ALA A 120 2.82 -9.74 -18.94
CA ALA A 120 2.60 -10.55 -20.13
C ALA A 120 2.61 -9.74 -21.43
N ALA A 121 2.64 -10.43 -22.57
CA ALA A 121 2.59 -9.81 -23.90
C ALA A 121 1.31 -8.98 -24.14
N ASP A 122 0.16 -9.46 -23.67
CA ASP A 122 -1.12 -8.73 -23.71
C ASP A 122 -1.17 -7.56 -22.72
N GLY A 123 -0.13 -7.46 -21.87
CA GLY A 123 0.05 -6.41 -20.90
C GLY A 123 -0.71 -6.60 -19.58
N SER A 124 -1.29 -7.78 -19.36
CA SER A 124 -1.72 -8.23 -18.04
C SER A 124 -0.53 -8.31 -17.09
N VAL A 125 -0.79 -8.08 -15.80
CA VAL A 125 0.24 -8.08 -14.76
C VAL A 125 -0.22 -8.92 -13.58
N ARG A 126 0.66 -9.80 -13.13
CA ARG A 126 0.55 -10.53 -11.85
C ARG A 126 1.81 -10.27 -11.03
N PHE A 127 1.76 -10.44 -9.72
CA PHE A 127 2.95 -10.32 -8.89
C PHE A 127 2.95 -11.32 -7.73
N GLU A 128 4.15 -11.71 -7.33
CA GLU A 128 4.40 -12.46 -6.11
C GLU A 128 4.74 -11.47 -5.01
N SER A 129 3.85 -11.37 -4.02
CA SER A 129 4.03 -10.50 -2.86
C SER A 129 5.04 -11.07 -1.88
N VAL A 130 5.31 -10.31 -0.82
CA VAL A 130 6.00 -10.81 0.38
C VAL A 130 5.11 -11.84 1.12
N PRO A 131 5.69 -12.69 2.00
CA PRO A 131 4.90 -13.63 2.80
C PRO A 131 3.75 -12.93 3.54
N ALA A 132 2.55 -13.47 3.40
CA ALA A 132 1.35 -12.98 4.07
C ALA A 132 1.01 -13.88 5.26
N ILE A 133 0.53 -13.29 6.34
CA ILE A 133 0.20 -14.00 7.59
C ILE A 133 -1.10 -13.49 8.21
N ALA A 134 -1.88 -14.39 8.80
CA ALA A 134 -2.90 -14.04 9.78
C ALA A 134 -2.19 -13.75 11.10
N TYR A 135 -2.00 -12.48 11.42
CA TYR A 135 -1.19 -12.03 12.54
C TYR A 135 -1.91 -12.23 13.88
N ALA A 136 -3.18 -11.87 13.95
CA ALA A 136 -4.03 -12.09 15.11
C ALA A 136 -5.48 -12.28 14.67
N LEU A 137 -6.18 -13.23 15.27
CA LEU A 137 -7.57 -13.51 14.95
C LEU A 137 -8.49 -13.11 16.11
N ASP A 138 -9.73 -12.76 15.77
CA ASP A 138 -10.83 -12.51 16.71
C ASP A 138 -10.46 -11.48 17.81
N ARG A 139 -9.80 -10.39 17.42
CA ARG A 139 -9.39 -9.32 18.35
C ARG A 139 -10.48 -8.27 18.47
N ILE A 140 -10.66 -7.73 19.67
CA ILE A 140 -11.71 -6.74 19.93
C ILE A 140 -11.15 -5.33 19.76
N ALA A 141 -11.70 -4.59 18.80
CA ALA A 141 -11.50 -3.14 18.67
C ALA A 141 -12.62 -2.40 19.43
N PRO A 142 -12.30 -1.57 20.44
CA PRO A 142 -13.30 -0.87 21.24
C PRO A 142 -13.76 0.42 20.54
N THR A 143 -14.57 0.29 19.48
CA THR A 143 -15.11 1.45 18.76
C THR A 143 -16.17 2.16 19.60
N ARG A 144 -16.36 3.46 19.34
CA ARG A 144 -17.35 4.29 20.03
C ARG A 144 -18.73 4.16 19.38
N THR A 145 -18.78 4.15 18.05
CA THR A 145 -20.00 4.19 17.25
C THR A 145 -20.63 2.81 17.14
N TRP A 146 -19.81 1.76 16.98
CA TRP A 146 -20.28 0.39 16.72
C TRP A 146 -20.18 -0.53 17.94
N GLY A 147 -19.67 0.00 19.06
CA GLY A 147 -19.35 -0.81 20.23
C GLY A 147 -18.10 -1.68 20.03
N PRO A 148 -17.91 -2.73 20.84
CA PRO A 148 -16.81 -3.66 20.66
C PRO A 148 -17.04 -4.47 19.38
N VAL A 149 -16.14 -4.37 18.42
CA VAL A 149 -16.19 -5.12 17.14
C VAL A 149 -15.03 -6.11 17.07
N ALA A 150 -15.29 -7.31 16.55
CA ALA A 150 -14.27 -8.32 16.32
C ALA A 150 -13.59 -8.07 14.98
N VAL A 151 -12.26 -8.02 14.97
CA VAL A 151 -11.42 -7.84 13.78
C VAL A 151 -10.32 -8.89 13.74
N ASP A 152 -9.96 -9.30 12.54
CA ASP A 152 -8.71 -10.01 12.29
C ASP A 152 -7.62 -9.02 11.89
N ILE A 153 -6.39 -9.25 12.34
CA ILE A 153 -5.22 -8.52 11.87
C ILE A 153 -4.44 -9.44 10.94
N ALA A 154 -4.25 -9.02 9.69
CA ALA A 154 -3.42 -9.73 8.73
C ALA A 154 -2.34 -8.83 8.16
N TYR A 155 -1.22 -9.44 7.77
CA TYR A 155 -0.13 -8.78 7.07
C TYR A 155 -0.01 -9.34 5.66
N GLY A 156 0.09 -8.45 4.67
CA GLY A 156 0.34 -8.79 3.27
C GLY A 156 1.31 -7.84 2.57
N GLY A 157 2.23 -7.24 3.33
CA GLY A 157 3.07 -6.09 2.93
C GLY A 157 2.75 -4.81 3.71
N ALA A 158 1.56 -4.75 4.29
CA ALA A 158 1.12 -3.82 5.33
C ALA A 158 0.13 -4.55 6.24
N PHE A 159 -0.05 -4.08 7.48
CA PHE A 159 -1.03 -4.65 8.39
C PHE A 159 -2.41 -4.02 8.17
N TYR A 160 -3.44 -4.86 8.11
CA TYR A 160 -4.83 -4.41 8.00
C TYR A 160 -5.69 -5.03 9.09
N ALA A 161 -6.70 -4.29 9.54
CA ALA A 161 -7.81 -4.82 10.30
C ALA A 161 -8.90 -5.25 9.32
N LEU A 162 -9.35 -6.50 9.42
CA LEU A 162 -10.37 -7.08 8.55
C LEU A 162 -11.65 -7.28 9.35
N LEU A 163 -12.77 -6.85 8.77
CA LEU A 163 -14.10 -6.97 9.37
C LEU A 163 -15.15 -7.09 8.27
N ALA A 164 -16.11 -7.99 8.44
CA ALA A 164 -17.27 -8.07 7.57
C ALA A 164 -18.24 -6.93 7.87
N ALA A 165 -18.58 -6.14 6.86
CA ALA A 165 -19.34 -4.89 7.02
C ALA A 165 -20.76 -5.12 7.58
N ASP A 166 -21.36 -6.27 7.28
CA ASP A 166 -22.68 -6.65 7.75
C ASP A 166 -22.74 -6.82 9.28
N THR A 167 -21.63 -7.18 9.93
CA THR A 167 -21.52 -7.29 11.40
C THR A 167 -21.70 -5.96 12.12
N ILE A 168 -21.48 -4.85 11.41
CA ILE A 168 -21.76 -3.48 11.88
C ILE A 168 -22.96 -2.85 11.16
N GLY A 169 -23.74 -3.65 10.43
CA GLY A 169 -24.96 -3.22 9.75
C GLY A 169 -24.72 -2.37 8.50
N LEU A 170 -23.52 -2.42 7.90
CA LEU A 170 -23.22 -1.76 6.63
C LEU A 170 -23.31 -2.76 5.47
N ASP A 171 -23.87 -2.31 4.35
CA ASP A 171 -23.83 -3.00 3.06
C ASP A 171 -22.95 -2.20 2.10
N LEU A 172 -21.82 -2.78 1.68
CA LEU A 172 -20.82 -2.11 0.82
C LEU A 172 -21.36 -1.70 -0.56
N ARG A 173 -22.49 -2.28 -1.02
CA ARG A 173 -23.08 -1.96 -2.32
C ARG A 173 -24.05 -0.79 -2.26
N THR A 174 -24.63 -0.52 -1.08
CA THR A 174 -25.73 0.45 -0.92
C THR A 174 -25.43 1.56 0.08
N ALA A 175 -24.51 1.34 1.01
CA ALA A 175 -24.11 2.34 1.98
C ALA A 175 -23.45 3.55 1.28
N PRO A 176 -23.70 4.78 1.77
CA PRO A 176 -22.93 5.95 1.32
C PRO A 176 -21.44 5.72 1.55
N MET A 177 -20.60 6.10 0.58
CA MET A 177 -19.14 5.95 0.68
C MET A 177 -18.58 6.60 1.95
N SER A 178 -19.11 7.76 2.36
CA SER A 178 -18.71 8.43 3.60
C SER A 178 -18.90 7.55 4.84
N SER A 179 -19.99 6.78 4.92
CA SER A 179 -20.23 5.88 6.05
C SER A 179 -19.23 4.72 6.11
N ILE A 180 -18.79 4.24 4.95
CA ILE A 180 -17.76 3.19 4.83
C ILE A 180 -16.40 3.75 5.28
N VAL A 181 -16.07 4.97 4.83
CA VAL A 181 -14.84 5.68 5.22
C VAL A 181 -14.81 5.95 6.73
N ASP A 182 -15.89 6.52 7.28
CA ASP A 182 -16.01 6.84 8.70
C ASP A 182 -15.85 5.57 9.58
N ALA A 183 -16.49 4.46 9.17
CA ALA A 183 -16.36 3.18 9.85
C ALA A 183 -14.92 2.64 9.78
N GLY A 184 -14.32 2.63 8.58
CA GLY A 184 -12.95 2.16 8.38
C GLY A 184 -11.94 2.95 9.21
N GLU A 185 -12.04 4.28 9.24
CA GLU A 185 -11.17 5.13 10.05
C GLU A 185 -11.32 4.89 11.55
N GLU A 186 -12.55 4.81 12.05
CA GLU A 186 -12.80 4.59 13.47
C GLU A 186 -12.29 3.22 13.92
N ILE A 187 -12.54 2.17 13.12
CA ILE A 187 -12.08 0.82 13.40
C ILE A 187 -10.56 0.75 13.37
N ALA A 188 -9.91 1.33 12.36
CA ALA A 188 -8.45 1.36 12.27
C ALA A 188 -7.83 2.04 13.51
N LYS A 189 -8.34 3.22 13.90
CA LYS A 189 -7.87 3.95 15.09
C LYS A 189 -8.07 3.13 16.37
N ALA A 190 -9.24 2.51 16.55
CA ALA A 190 -9.55 1.70 17.72
C ALA A 190 -8.70 0.42 17.79
N ALA A 191 -8.53 -0.29 16.66
CA ALA A 191 -7.72 -1.49 16.57
C ALA A 191 -6.24 -1.20 16.82
N ALA A 192 -5.69 -0.13 16.22
CA ALA A 192 -4.30 0.27 16.42
C ALA A 192 -3.98 0.60 17.90
N ALA A 193 -4.95 1.18 18.63
CA ALA A 193 -4.77 1.47 20.05
C ALA A 193 -4.87 0.22 20.95
N ALA A 194 -5.70 -0.75 20.57
CA ALA A 194 -5.99 -1.92 21.41
C ALA A 194 -5.10 -3.14 21.12
N ILE A 195 -4.53 -3.24 19.91
CA ILE A 195 -3.85 -4.43 19.42
C ILE A 195 -2.41 -4.04 19.02
N PRO A 196 -1.42 -4.26 19.91
CA PRO A 196 -0.02 -4.01 19.59
C PRO A 196 0.42 -4.88 18.40
N ILE A 197 1.13 -4.26 17.46
CA ILE A 197 1.70 -4.93 16.29
C ILE A 197 3.21 -4.95 16.44
N ASP A 198 3.80 -6.10 16.13
CA ASP A 198 5.23 -6.32 16.03
C ASP A 198 5.55 -6.93 14.67
N HIS A 199 6.39 -6.25 13.88
CA HIS A 199 6.89 -6.74 12.60
C HIS A 199 8.19 -7.55 12.76
N GLY A 200 8.77 -7.56 13.96
CA GLY A 200 10.02 -8.25 14.28
C GLY A 200 11.23 -7.50 13.74
N ALA A 201 11.65 -7.84 12.53
CA ALA A 201 12.91 -7.35 11.97
C ALA A 201 12.87 -5.84 11.61
N GLU A 202 11.69 -5.30 11.27
CA GLU A 202 11.53 -3.92 10.81
C GLU A 202 10.49 -3.16 11.66
N PRO A 203 10.87 -2.65 12.85
CA PRO A 203 9.95 -1.93 13.74
C PRO A 203 9.23 -0.74 13.11
N GLU A 204 9.81 -0.12 12.07
CA GLU A 204 9.18 1.00 11.34
C GLU A 204 7.98 0.60 10.48
N LEU A 205 7.78 -0.71 10.27
CA LEU A 205 6.65 -1.28 9.53
C LEU A 205 5.59 -1.86 10.48
N ALA A 206 5.81 -1.79 11.79
CA ALA A 206 4.93 -2.32 12.83
C ALA A 206 3.77 -1.36 13.17
N PHE A 207 2.92 -1.06 12.19
CA PHE A 207 1.73 -0.22 12.38
C PHE A 207 0.56 -0.70 11.54
N LEU A 208 -0.66 -0.41 11.99
CA LEU A 208 -1.87 -0.71 11.26
C LEU A 208 -2.05 0.32 10.14
N TYR A 209 -2.08 -0.16 8.89
CA TYR A 209 -2.20 0.69 7.71
C TYR A 209 -3.64 1.17 7.48
N GLY A 210 -4.62 0.32 7.79
CA GLY A 210 -6.03 0.68 7.68
C GLY A 210 -6.95 -0.50 7.92
N THR A 211 -8.22 -0.31 7.57
CA THR A 211 -9.26 -1.32 7.67
C THR A 211 -9.69 -1.77 6.28
N ILE A 212 -9.84 -3.08 6.09
CA ILE A 212 -10.50 -3.69 4.93
C ILE A 212 -11.85 -4.17 5.41
N LEU A 213 -12.91 -3.53 4.92
CA LEU A 213 -14.27 -4.01 5.09
C LEU A 213 -14.60 -5.01 3.99
N THR A 214 -15.03 -6.20 4.36
CA THR A 214 -15.49 -7.24 3.42
C THR A 214 -17.01 -7.25 3.34
N ASP A 215 -17.57 -7.85 2.30
CA ASP A 215 -19.01 -8.00 2.14
C ASP A 215 -19.61 -9.16 2.97
N GLY A 216 -18.79 -9.85 3.77
CA GLY A 216 -19.18 -11.02 4.58
C GLY A 216 -19.46 -12.29 3.76
N GLY A 217 -19.40 -12.21 2.43
CA GLY A 217 -19.56 -13.34 1.53
C GLY A 217 -18.27 -14.14 1.36
N ASP A 218 -18.37 -15.23 0.60
CA ASP A 218 -17.21 -16.03 0.15
C ASP A 218 -16.53 -15.45 -1.10
N GLY A 219 -16.92 -14.24 -1.53
CA GLY A 219 -16.39 -13.56 -2.72
C GLY A 219 -16.98 -14.06 -4.05
N SER A 220 -18.18 -14.66 -4.03
CA SER A 220 -18.92 -15.13 -5.22
C SER A 220 -19.88 -14.11 -5.87
#